data_AF-A0A7R9EXQ2-F1
#
_entry.id   AF-A0A7R9EXQ2-F1
#
_cell.length_a   1.000
_cell.length_b   1.000
_cell.length_c   1.000
_cell.angle_alpha   90.00
_cell.angle_beta   90.00
_cell.angle_gamma   90.00
#
_symmetry.space_group_name_H-M   'P 1'
#
loop_
_entity.id
_entity.type
_entity.pdbx_description
1 polymer ?
#
loop_
_entity_poly.entity_id
_entity_poly.type
_entity_poly.pdbx_seq_one_letter_code
_entity_poly.pdbx_strand_id
1 'polypeptide(L)'
;MRQRHYSIPSGGLVLELVIAKYWANIGEVALDYSMSFHGVKPDNSLIAMQGAEGVFSVELSSRLRSEQIAPSASLKNSVQMLRPNEAKIVPLSARDVIPQSRQIYELQLSYNFHISKGTEIVPISPLLSDLLYESEFESQLWMLFDCNKHLMAAGDAYPTKYMVKVEKGDYILKMHVRHERKELLDKLLDKQLLLSQKLAVPISLDIYASLSRATTGGKKMSVATISQGQILPVYIAPLNNE
;
A
#
# COMPACT_ATOMS: atom_id res chain seq x y z
N MET A 1 -8.71 -7.00 -33.36
CA MET A 1 -9.29 -6.00 -32.44
C MET A 1 -8.27 -5.71 -31.34
N ARG A 2 -8.02 -4.44 -30.99
CA ARG A 2 -7.18 -4.12 -29.82
C ARG A 2 -8.04 -4.23 -28.57
N GLN A 3 -7.71 -5.17 -27.69
CA GLN A 3 -8.35 -5.31 -26.40
C GLN A 3 -7.55 -4.53 -25.35
N ARG A 4 -8.25 -3.80 -24.48
CA ARG A 4 -7.67 -3.15 -23.31
C ARG A 4 -8.39 -3.64 -22.08
N HIS A 5 -7.64 -3.86 -21.02
CA HIS A 5 -8.15 -4.29 -19.73
C HIS A 5 -7.87 -3.20 -18.70
N TYR A 6 -8.88 -2.93 -17.87
CA TYR A 6 -8.81 -1.94 -16.81
C TYR A 6 -9.33 -2.59 -15.53
N SER A 7 -8.65 -2.38 -14.42
CA SER A 7 -9.10 -2.85 -13.11
C SER A 7 -10.22 -1.95 -12.60
N ILE A 8 -11.34 -2.55 -12.19
CA ILE A 8 -12.46 -1.84 -11.56
C ILE A 8 -12.38 -2.13 -10.05
N PRO A 9 -12.14 -1.10 -9.21
CA PRO A 9 -11.82 -1.30 -7.79
C PRO A 9 -13.01 -1.78 -6.96
N SER A 10 -14.24 -1.39 -7.35
CA SER A 10 -15.46 -1.77 -6.62
C SER A 10 -16.65 -1.90 -7.56
N GLY A 11 -17.51 -2.88 -7.28
CA GLY A 11 -18.79 -3.04 -7.96
C GLY A 11 -19.88 -2.20 -7.30
N GLY A 12 -20.97 -1.94 -8.04
CA GLY A 12 -22.13 -1.19 -7.53
C GLY A 12 -22.01 0.33 -7.64
N LEU A 13 -20.93 0.83 -8.24
CA LEU A 13 -20.75 2.24 -8.60
C LEU A 13 -20.93 2.44 -10.11
N VAL A 14 -21.23 3.68 -10.51
CA VAL A 14 -21.32 4.06 -11.92
C VAL A 14 -19.93 4.12 -12.52
N LEU A 15 -19.76 3.53 -13.71
CA LEU A 15 -18.54 3.62 -14.52
C LEU A 15 -18.75 4.64 -15.65
N GLU A 16 -17.88 5.64 -15.73
CA GLU A 16 -17.82 6.58 -16.86
C GLU A 16 -16.75 6.12 -17.87
N LEU A 17 -17.15 5.89 -19.12
CA LEU A 17 -16.25 5.57 -20.22
C LEU A 17 -16.20 6.75 -21.21
N VAL A 18 -15.12 7.52 -21.16
CA VAL A 18 -14.88 8.63 -22.09
C VAL A 18 -13.90 8.19 -23.16
N ILE A 19 -14.33 8.27 -24.42
CA ILE A 19 -13.49 7.98 -25.58
C ILE A 19 -13.33 9.26 -26.40
N ALA A 20 -12.09 9.67 -26.60
CA ALA A 20 -11.76 10.86 -27.38
C ALA A 20 -10.69 10.54 -28.42
N LYS A 21 -10.73 11.26 -29.54
CA LYS A 21 -9.71 11.17 -30.58
C LYS A 21 -8.44 11.86 -30.12
N TYR A 22 -7.30 11.17 -30.17
CA TYR A 22 -6.00 11.81 -29.91
C TYR A 22 -5.73 12.90 -30.95
N TRP A 23 -5.26 14.06 -30.51
CA TRP A 23 -5.17 15.29 -31.31
C TRP A 23 -4.41 15.14 -32.64
N ALA A 24 -3.39 14.29 -32.67
CA ALA A 24 -2.55 14.09 -33.85
C ALA A 24 -3.22 13.20 -34.92
N ASN A 25 -4.36 12.59 -34.61
CA ASN A 25 -5.10 11.80 -35.57
C ASN A 25 -6.04 12.73 -36.35
N ILE A 26 -5.75 12.95 -37.64
CA ILE A 26 -6.46 13.89 -38.53
C ILE A 26 -7.68 13.20 -39.16
N GLY A 27 -8.72 13.96 -39.54
CA GLY A 27 -9.89 13.47 -40.27
C GLY A 27 -11.04 12.94 -39.40
N GLU A 28 -11.95 12.17 -39.98
CA GLU A 28 -13.09 11.56 -39.28
C GLU A 28 -12.80 10.09 -38.96
N VAL A 29 -13.37 9.60 -37.85
CA VAL A 29 -13.22 8.21 -37.43
C VAL A 29 -14.56 7.67 -36.96
N ALA A 30 -15.04 6.61 -37.62
CA ALA A 30 -16.11 5.78 -37.10
C ALA A 30 -15.53 4.78 -36.09
N LEU A 31 -16.17 4.68 -34.92
CA LEU A 31 -15.74 3.79 -33.85
C LEU A 31 -16.81 2.74 -33.59
N ASP A 32 -16.42 1.47 -33.69
CA ASP A 32 -17.18 0.33 -33.21
C ASP A 32 -16.44 -0.28 -32.00
N TYR A 33 -17.13 -0.38 -30.86
CA TYR A 33 -16.55 -0.91 -29.63
C TYR A 33 -17.58 -1.72 -28.84
N SER A 34 -17.09 -2.70 -28.09
CA SER A 34 -17.87 -3.46 -27.13
C SER A 34 -17.15 -3.48 -25.79
N MET A 35 -17.93 -3.58 -24.72
CA MET A 35 -17.42 -3.67 -23.35
C MET A 35 -17.93 -4.94 -22.69
N SER A 36 -17.05 -5.58 -21.93
CA SER A 36 -17.34 -6.84 -21.24
C SER A 36 -16.76 -6.79 -19.83
N PHE A 37 -17.59 -7.11 -18.84
CA PHE A 37 -17.18 -7.16 -17.43
C PHE A 37 -16.77 -8.56 -17.02
N HIS A 38 -15.55 -8.70 -16.55
CA HIS A 38 -14.99 -9.94 -16.01
C HIS A 38 -14.62 -9.71 -14.56
N GLY A 39 -14.68 -10.74 -13.74
CA GLY A 39 -14.23 -10.60 -12.37
C GLY A 39 -14.65 -11.75 -11.46
N VAL A 40 -13.74 -12.10 -10.58
CA VAL A 40 -13.95 -13.02 -9.47
C VAL A 40 -13.74 -12.23 -8.18
N LYS A 41 -14.69 -12.36 -7.26
CA LYS A 41 -14.66 -11.64 -5.98
C LYS A 41 -14.42 -12.63 -4.85
N PRO A 42 -13.44 -12.39 -3.96
CA PRO A 42 -13.38 -13.08 -2.69
C PRO A 42 -14.58 -12.68 -1.80
N ASP A 43 -14.91 -13.55 -0.85
CA ASP A 43 -15.87 -13.32 0.23
C ASP A 43 -15.49 -12.09 1.08
N ASN A 44 -14.19 -11.90 1.33
CA ASN A 44 -13.66 -10.75 2.06
C ASN A 44 -12.81 -9.82 1.16
N SER A 45 -13.02 -8.51 1.27
CA SER A 45 -12.20 -7.51 0.59
C SER A 45 -10.79 -7.41 1.15
N LEU A 46 -10.60 -7.72 2.44
CA LEU A 46 -9.30 -7.74 3.09
C LEU A 46 -8.87 -9.19 3.34
N ILE A 47 -7.84 -9.62 2.64
CA ILE A 47 -7.19 -10.92 2.86
C ILE A 47 -6.08 -10.70 3.88
N ALA A 48 -6.34 -11.04 5.13
CA ALA A 48 -5.37 -10.99 6.22
C ALA A 48 -5.23 -12.38 6.84
N MET A 49 -4.00 -12.88 6.89
CA MET A 49 -3.66 -14.19 7.41
C MET A 49 -2.63 -14.03 8.52
N GLN A 50 -2.89 -14.63 9.69
CA GLN A 50 -1.88 -14.75 10.73
C GLN A 50 -0.98 -15.96 10.46
N GLY A 51 0.33 -15.81 10.61
CA GLY A 51 1.29 -16.84 10.22
C GLY A 51 1.13 -18.19 10.94
N ALA A 52 0.54 -18.21 12.14
CA ALA A 52 0.38 -19.40 12.98
C ALA A 52 -1.04 -19.97 13.01
N GLU A 53 -2.01 -19.37 12.31
CA GLU A 53 -3.42 -19.82 12.33
C GLU A 53 -3.68 -21.04 11.42
N GLY A 54 -2.64 -21.61 10.81
CA GLY A 54 -2.74 -22.77 9.94
C GLY A 54 -3.14 -22.40 8.52
N VAL A 55 -3.97 -23.23 7.88
CA VAL A 55 -4.39 -23.03 6.49
C VAL A 55 -5.49 -21.97 6.42
N PHE A 56 -5.28 -20.94 5.60
CA PHE A 56 -6.24 -19.87 5.39
C PHE A 56 -7.18 -20.21 4.23
N SER A 57 -8.49 -20.07 4.42
CA SER A 57 -9.50 -20.33 3.38
C SER A 57 -10.04 -19.02 2.83
N VAL A 58 -10.19 -18.95 1.51
CA VAL A 58 -10.82 -17.83 0.80
C VAL A 58 -11.90 -18.40 -0.12
N GLU A 59 -13.11 -17.87 -0.04
CA GLU A 59 -14.19 -18.26 -0.94
C GLU A 59 -14.23 -17.33 -2.14
N LEU A 60 -14.02 -17.88 -3.33
CA LEU A 60 -14.07 -17.13 -4.58
C LEU A 60 -15.42 -17.32 -5.26
N SER A 61 -16.01 -16.24 -5.77
CA SER A 61 -17.26 -16.31 -6.52
C SER A 61 -17.22 -15.48 -7.80
N SER A 62 -17.84 -15.99 -8.86
CA SER A 62 -18.06 -15.24 -10.10
C SER A 62 -19.56 -15.02 -10.29
N ARG A 63 -19.98 -13.76 -10.28
CA ARG A 63 -21.42 -13.41 -10.37
C ARG A 63 -21.89 -13.13 -11.79
N LEU A 64 -20.98 -12.72 -12.67
CA LEU A 64 -21.34 -12.22 -13.99
C LEU A 64 -21.36 -13.30 -15.07
N ARG A 65 -20.40 -14.23 -15.01
CA ARG A 65 -20.21 -15.29 -16.01
C ARG A 65 -19.34 -16.41 -15.45
N SER A 66 -19.21 -17.51 -16.16
CA SER A 66 -18.19 -18.49 -15.84
C SER A 66 -16.80 -17.93 -16.15
N GLU A 67 -15.87 -18.05 -15.21
CA GLU A 67 -14.51 -17.52 -15.32
C GLU A 67 -13.48 -18.61 -15.07
N GLN A 68 -12.42 -18.62 -15.87
CA GLN A 68 -11.23 -19.44 -15.62
C GLN A 68 -10.25 -18.62 -14.77
N ILE A 69 -9.81 -19.20 -13.66
CA ILE A 69 -8.90 -18.56 -12.70
C ILE A 69 -7.58 -19.30 -12.60
N ALA A 70 -6.52 -18.55 -12.30
CA ALA A 70 -5.22 -19.07 -11.89
C ALA A 70 -4.73 -18.27 -10.67
N PRO A 71 -5.20 -18.59 -9.45
CA PRO A 71 -4.83 -17.84 -8.25
C PRO A 71 -3.33 -17.89 -7.98
N SER A 72 -2.77 -16.76 -7.53
CA SER A 72 -1.40 -16.68 -7.04
C SER A 72 -1.32 -15.68 -5.88
N ALA A 73 -0.44 -15.95 -4.91
CA ALA A 73 -0.21 -15.08 -3.76
C ALA A 73 1.29 -14.96 -3.51
N SER A 74 1.76 -13.72 -3.31
CA SER A 74 3.16 -13.45 -3.04
C SER A 74 3.31 -12.28 -2.07
N LEU A 75 4.19 -12.45 -1.08
CA LEU A 75 4.62 -11.40 -0.17
C LEU A 75 5.83 -10.72 -0.79
N LYS A 76 5.71 -9.42 -1.09
CA LYS A 76 6.75 -8.65 -1.80
C LYS A 76 7.54 -7.72 -0.88
N ASN A 77 6.95 -7.31 0.23
CA ASN A 77 7.53 -6.37 1.17
C ASN A 77 7.38 -6.90 2.60
N SER A 78 8.35 -6.60 3.45
CA SER A 78 8.25 -6.70 4.90
C SER A 78 8.00 -5.31 5.47
N VAL A 79 7.11 -5.18 6.44
CA VAL A 79 6.78 -3.89 7.05
C VAL A 79 7.24 -3.91 8.50
N GLN A 80 8.16 -3.00 8.84
CA GLN A 80 8.63 -2.79 10.19
C GLN A 80 7.93 -1.57 10.80
N MET A 81 7.59 -1.66 12.08
CA MET A 81 7.06 -0.55 12.86
C MET A 81 8.20 0.16 13.61
N LEU A 82 8.37 1.45 13.34
CA LEU A 82 9.36 2.30 13.99
C LEU A 82 8.68 3.20 15.01
N ARG A 83 9.18 3.19 16.24
CA ARG A 83 8.79 4.16 17.27
C ARG A 83 9.73 5.37 17.23
N PRO A 84 9.24 6.57 17.54
CA PRO A 84 10.10 7.74 17.59
C PRO A 84 11.10 7.60 18.74
N ASN A 85 12.37 7.87 18.47
CA ASN A 85 13.43 7.97 19.46
C ASN A 85 13.41 9.33 20.17
N GLU A 86 13.02 10.38 19.45
CA GLU A 86 12.86 11.74 19.96
C GLU A 86 11.56 12.31 19.36
N ALA A 87 10.81 13.03 20.18
CA ALA A 87 9.63 13.77 19.77
C ALA A 87 9.63 15.11 20.49
N LYS A 88 9.59 16.22 19.74
CA LYS A 88 9.53 17.57 20.33
C LYS A 88 8.58 18.46 19.55
N ILE A 89 7.84 19.28 20.28
CA ILE A 89 6.99 20.32 19.69
C ILE A 89 7.63 21.67 19.95
N VAL A 90 7.91 22.40 18.88
CA VAL A 90 8.55 23.72 18.94
C VAL A 90 7.68 24.76 18.23
N PRO A 91 7.62 26.01 18.74
CA PRO A 91 7.04 27.10 17.97
C PRO A 91 7.94 27.39 16.77
N LEU A 92 7.32 27.63 15.61
CA LEU A 92 8.05 28.06 14.42
C LEU A 92 8.37 29.57 14.46
N SER A 93 9.02 30.05 13.42
CA SER A 93 9.55 31.41 13.35
C SER A 93 8.45 32.48 13.25
N ALA A 94 8.85 33.76 13.30
CA ALA A 94 7.94 34.89 13.09
C ALA A 94 7.26 34.89 11.70
N ARG A 95 7.77 34.13 10.72
CA ARG A 95 7.10 33.91 9.43
C ARG A 95 5.87 33.02 9.56
N ASP A 96 5.85 32.14 10.55
CA ASP A 96 4.87 31.07 10.72
C ASP A 96 3.81 31.46 11.76
N VAL A 97 3.28 32.68 11.63
CA VAL A 97 2.23 33.22 12.49
C VAL A 97 1.07 33.65 11.61
N ILE A 98 -0.07 32.98 11.75
CA ILE A 98 -1.32 33.33 11.08
C ILE A 98 -1.86 34.62 11.74
N PRO A 99 -2.53 35.53 10.99
CA PRO A 99 -3.12 36.74 11.57
C PRO A 99 -3.92 36.47 12.84
N GLN A 100 -3.97 37.46 13.74
CA GLN A 100 -4.50 37.33 15.11
C GLN A 100 -3.60 36.49 16.04
N SER A 101 -2.28 36.56 15.82
CA SER A 101 -1.25 35.96 16.69
C SER A 101 -1.39 34.44 16.86
N ARG A 102 -1.87 33.76 15.82
CA ARG A 102 -2.03 32.30 15.79
C ARG A 102 -0.70 31.67 15.39
N GLN A 103 0.12 31.36 16.38
CA GLN A 103 1.43 30.74 16.21
C GLN A 103 1.28 29.33 15.64
N ILE A 104 2.02 29.02 14.56
CA ILE A 104 2.14 27.64 14.06
C ILE A 104 3.25 26.93 14.84
N TYR A 105 2.96 25.70 15.28
CA TYR A 105 3.91 24.82 15.93
C TYR A 105 4.31 23.69 14.97
N GLU A 106 5.49 23.12 15.23
CA GLU A 106 6.01 21.97 14.52
C GLU A 106 6.32 20.85 15.51
N LEU A 107 5.77 19.67 15.26
CA LEU A 107 6.20 18.42 15.83
C LEU A 107 7.34 17.85 14.99
N GLN A 108 8.49 17.65 15.62
CA GLN A 108 9.66 17.01 15.05
C GLN A 108 9.84 15.63 15.69
N LEU A 109 9.68 14.58 14.89
CA LEU A 109 9.85 13.17 15.26
C LEU A 109 11.13 12.63 14.62
N SER A 110 11.93 11.87 15.36
CA SER A 110 13.14 11.22 14.85
C SER A 110 13.02 9.70 15.01
N TYR A 111 13.20 8.97 13.91
CA TYR A 111 13.14 7.51 13.86
C TYR A 111 14.49 6.95 13.39
N ASN A 112 15.16 6.22 14.27
CA ASN A 112 16.43 5.57 13.97
C ASN A 112 16.17 4.11 13.61
N PHE A 113 16.77 3.62 12.53
CA PHE A 113 16.63 2.23 12.11
C PHE A 113 17.88 1.74 11.38
N HIS A 114 18.04 0.42 11.36
CA HIS A 114 19.15 -0.26 10.70
C HIS A 114 18.65 -1.07 9.50
N ILE A 115 19.33 -0.96 8.38
CA ILE A 115 19.12 -1.77 7.18
C ILE A 115 20.22 -2.84 7.12
N SER A 116 19.83 -4.11 7.25
CA SER A 116 20.79 -5.23 7.29
C SER A 116 21.37 -5.57 5.92
N LYS A 117 20.63 -5.31 4.84
CA LYS A 117 21.01 -5.56 3.44
C LYS A 117 20.36 -4.50 2.56
N GLY A 118 21.08 -4.03 1.53
CA GLY A 118 20.57 -3.03 0.61
C GLY A 118 19.22 -3.43 0.00
N THR A 119 18.27 -2.48 -0.01
CA THR A 119 16.88 -2.71 -0.42
C THR A 119 16.20 -1.40 -0.84
N GLU A 120 14.97 -1.51 -1.32
CA GLU A 120 14.06 -0.39 -1.56
C GLU A 120 13.15 -0.22 -0.34
N ILE A 121 13.10 0.98 0.21
CA ILE A 121 12.24 1.33 1.35
C ILE A 121 11.19 2.37 0.97
N VAL A 122 10.06 2.32 1.67
CA VAL A 122 8.98 3.30 1.61
C VAL A 122 8.54 3.63 3.03
N PRO A 123 8.83 4.85 3.54
CA PRO A 123 8.28 5.34 4.79
C PRO A 123 6.80 5.69 4.66
N ILE A 124 5.99 5.25 5.62
CA ILE A 124 4.54 5.44 5.63
C ILE A 124 4.14 5.92 7.02
N SER A 125 3.49 7.07 7.11
CA SER A 125 2.81 7.52 8.34
C SER A 125 1.32 7.18 8.22
N PRO A 126 0.82 6.15 8.92
CA PRO A 126 -0.53 5.62 8.67
C PRO A 126 -1.66 6.63 8.84
N LEU A 127 -1.47 7.66 9.67
CA LEU A 127 -2.50 8.67 9.95
C LEU A 127 -2.47 9.86 8.99
N LEU A 128 -1.37 10.05 8.26
CA LEU A 128 -1.11 11.28 7.53
C LEU A 128 -0.91 11.00 6.04
N SER A 129 -0.24 9.91 5.70
CA SER A 129 0.28 9.68 4.35
C SER A 129 -0.76 9.52 3.24
N ASP A 130 -2.02 9.21 3.55
CA ASP A 130 -3.05 9.07 2.51
C ASP A 130 -3.77 10.39 2.17
N LEU A 131 -3.52 11.45 2.94
CA LEU A 131 -4.21 12.74 2.82
C LEU A 131 -3.22 13.84 2.44
N LEU A 132 -3.61 14.75 1.56
CA LEU A 132 -2.81 15.94 1.26
C LEU A 132 -3.56 17.21 1.66
N TYR A 133 -4.63 17.55 0.94
CA TYR A 133 -5.41 18.77 1.18
C TYR A 133 -6.53 18.55 2.20
N GLU A 134 -6.96 17.31 2.33
CA GLU A 134 -7.99 16.84 3.25
C GLU A 134 -7.42 16.52 4.65
N SER A 135 -6.12 16.71 4.83
CA SER A 135 -5.45 16.50 6.11
C SER A 135 -5.84 17.60 7.11
N GLU A 136 -6.17 17.20 8.34
CA GLU A 136 -6.36 18.13 9.46
C GLU A 136 -5.06 18.82 9.90
N PHE A 137 -3.90 18.29 9.47
CA PHE A 137 -2.60 18.87 9.72
C PHE A 137 -2.10 19.63 8.49
N GLU A 138 -1.44 20.76 8.74
CA GLU A 138 -1.05 21.74 7.71
C GLU A 138 0.14 21.28 6.86
N SER A 139 0.93 20.33 7.37
CA SER A 139 2.12 19.82 6.69
C SER A 139 2.47 18.45 7.24
N GLN A 140 2.96 17.58 6.37
CA GLN A 140 3.68 16.37 6.72
C GLN A 140 4.91 16.27 5.81
N LEU A 141 6.11 16.30 6.36
CA LEU A 141 7.33 16.13 5.57
C LEU A 141 8.22 15.17 6.31
N TRP A 142 8.70 14.14 5.63
CA TRP A 142 9.77 13.31 6.14
C TRP A 142 11.04 13.50 5.33
N MET A 143 12.18 13.37 6.01
CA MET A 143 13.52 13.44 5.45
C MET A 143 14.33 12.26 5.97
N LEU A 144 14.98 11.55 5.05
CA LEU A 144 15.84 10.40 5.35
C LEU A 144 17.31 10.83 5.29
N PHE A 145 18.06 10.52 6.34
CA PHE A 145 19.48 10.81 6.45
C PHE A 145 20.31 9.53 6.66
N ASP A 146 21.51 9.50 6.09
CA ASP A 146 22.52 8.46 6.37
C ASP A 146 23.29 8.76 7.68
N CYS A 147 24.22 7.87 8.05
CA CYS A 147 25.08 8.03 9.22
C CYS A 147 26.02 9.25 9.15
N ASN A 148 26.31 9.76 7.95
CA ASN A 148 27.11 10.96 7.72
C ASN A 148 26.25 12.25 7.73
N LYS A 149 24.95 12.14 8.04
CA LYS A 149 23.97 13.22 8.02
C LYS A 149 23.69 13.79 6.62
N HIS A 150 24.00 13.04 5.57
CA HIS A 150 23.58 13.41 4.22
C HIS A 150 22.10 13.14 4.03
N LEU A 151 21.40 14.09 3.40
CA LEU A 151 20.01 13.92 3.01
C LEU A 151 19.93 12.96 1.81
N MET A 152 19.35 11.78 2.03
CA MET A 152 19.19 10.74 1.01
C MET A 152 17.89 10.92 0.22
N ALA A 153 16.81 11.28 0.90
CA ALA A 153 15.50 11.45 0.29
C ALA A 153 14.58 12.28 1.20
N ALA A 154 13.51 12.79 0.61
CA ALA A 154 12.40 13.39 1.33
C ALA A 154 11.08 13.00 0.67
N GLY A 155 10.00 13.02 1.43
CA GLY A 155 8.67 12.72 0.92
C GLY A 155 7.56 13.26 1.80
N ASP A 156 6.34 13.09 1.29
CA ASP A 156 5.09 13.67 1.81
C ASP A 156 3.97 12.63 1.57
N ALA A 157 2.72 13.07 1.40
CA ALA A 157 1.55 12.29 1.09
C ALA A 157 1.73 11.39 -0.15
N TYR A 158 1.04 10.26 -0.14
CA TYR A 158 1.06 9.20 -1.14
C TYR A 158 2.42 8.46 -1.19
N PRO A 159 2.69 7.57 -0.20
CA PRO A 159 3.99 6.92 -0.02
C PRO A 159 4.51 6.18 -1.25
N THR A 160 3.60 5.65 -2.08
CA THR A 160 3.95 4.93 -3.31
C THR A 160 4.77 5.76 -4.30
N LYS A 161 4.80 7.09 -4.15
CA LYS A 161 5.60 8.01 -4.96
C LYS A 161 7.06 8.12 -4.50
N TYR A 162 7.38 7.68 -3.28
CA TYR A 162 8.67 7.95 -2.62
C TYR A 162 9.43 6.68 -2.26
N MET A 163 9.64 5.81 -3.25
CA MET A 163 10.49 4.63 -3.09
C MET A 163 11.97 5.01 -3.15
N VAL A 164 12.74 4.65 -2.11
CA VAL A 164 14.15 5.02 -1.98
C VAL A 164 15.00 3.77 -1.91
N LYS A 165 16.06 3.69 -2.74
CA LYS A 165 17.09 2.65 -2.64
C LYS A 165 18.08 3.03 -1.55
N VAL A 166 18.32 2.12 -0.62
CA VAL A 166 19.25 2.28 0.50
C VAL A 166 20.17 1.08 0.58
N GLU A 167 21.37 1.29 1.11
CA GLU A 167 22.37 0.26 1.31
C GLU A 167 22.34 -0.25 2.76
N LYS A 168 23.18 -1.23 3.08
CA LYS A 168 23.35 -1.67 4.47
C LYS A 168 23.90 -0.51 5.31
N GLY A 169 23.26 -0.19 6.42
CA GLY A 169 23.71 0.86 7.32
C GLY A 169 22.64 1.37 8.26
N ASP A 170 23.04 2.34 9.09
CA ASP A 170 22.16 3.05 10.02
C ASP A 170 21.61 4.33 9.38
N TYR A 171 20.32 4.56 9.58
CA TYR A 171 19.59 5.68 9.01
C TYR A 171 18.76 6.39 10.08
N ILE A 172 18.54 7.68 9.84
CA ILE A 172 17.65 8.52 10.65
C ILE A 172 16.59 9.10 9.73
N LEU A 173 15.32 8.83 10.01
CA LEU A 173 14.20 9.50 9.37
C LEU A 173 13.63 10.54 10.31
N LYS A 174 13.59 11.79 9.86
CA LYS A 174 12.96 12.90 10.58
C LYS A 174 11.61 13.19 9.95
N MET A 175 10.55 13.20 10.75
CA MET A 175 9.21 13.58 10.32
C MET A 175 8.80 14.88 11.00
N HIS A 176 8.30 15.81 10.20
CA HIS A 176 7.87 17.14 10.58
C HIS A 176 6.38 17.27 10.32
N VAL A 177 5.61 17.62 11.35
CA VAL A 177 4.15 17.85 11.25
C VAL A 177 3.82 19.21 11.82
N ARG A 178 3.05 20.01 11.09
CA ARG A 178 2.71 21.38 11.51
C ARG A 178 1.23 21.52 11.83
N HIS A 179 0.95 22.27 12.89
CA HIS A 179 -0.39 22.76 13.20
C HIS A 179 -0.30 23.95 14.17
N GLU A 180 -1.16 24.95 14.02
CA GLU A 180 -1.40 25.98 15.05
C GLU A 180 -1.94 25.46 16.40
N ARG A 181 -2.63 24.30 16.43
CA ARG A 181 -3.22 23.73 17.65
C ARG A 181 -2.23 22.73 18.22
N LYS A 182 -1.42 23.18 19.19
CA LYS A 182 -0.41 22.34 19.86
C LYS A 182 -0.98 21.01 20.37
N GLU A 183 -2.18 21.03 20.95
CA GLU A 183 -2.86 19.85 21.49
C GLU A 183 -3.11 18.73 20.45
N LEU A 184 -3.22 19.07 19.16
CA LEU A 184 -3.34 18.06 18.10
C LEU A 184 -2.00 17.44 17.74
N LEU A 185 -0.91 18.21 17.85
CA LEU A 185 0.44 17.70 17.69
C LEU A 185 0.83 16.79 18.87
N ASP A 186 0.38 17.10 20.09
CA ASP A 186 0.61 16.24 21.26
C ASP A 186 0.05 14.82 21.04
N LYS A 187 -1.07 14.68 20.31
CA LYS A 187 -1.65 13.37 19.96
C LYS A 187 -0.77 12.55 19.01
N LEU A 188 0.25 13.16 18.39
CA LEU A 188 1.14 12.51 17.44
C LEU A 188 2.52 12.14 18.01
N LEU A 189 2.84 12.53 19.25
CA LEU A 189 4.17 12.35 19.86
C LEU A 189 4.70 10.92 19.82
N ASP A 190 3.85 9.93 20.10
CA ASP A 190 4.24 8.52 20.15
C ASP A 190 3.84 7.73 18.89
N LYS A 191 3.48 8.41 17.79
CA LYS A 191 2.98 7.73 16.61
C LYS A 191 4.09 7.02 15.86
N GLN A 192 3.78 5.78 15.50
CA GLN A 192 4.69 4.91 14.80
C GLN A 192 4.70 5.23 13.32
N LEU A 193 5.88 5.09 12.73
CA LEU A 193 6.06 5.08 11.29
C LEU A 193 6.15 3.63 10.83
N LEU A 194 5.51 3.30 9.71
CA LEU A 194 5.72 2.02 9.05
C LEU A 194 6.81 2.16 8.00
N LEU A 195 7.81 1.31 8.07
CA LEU A 195 8.88 1.21 7.09
C LEU A 195 8.66 -0.05 6.25
N SER A 196 8.12 0.13 5.04
CA SER A 196 7.96 -0.97 4.08
C SER A 196 9.29 -1.20 3.36
N GLN A 197 9.86 -2.38 3.51
CA GLN A 197 11.10 -2.80 2.86
C GLN A 197 10.81 -3.87 1.82
N LYS A 198 11.31 -3.70 0.60
CA LYS A 198 11.16 -4.71 -0.45
C LYS A 198 11.98 -5.95 -0.12
N LEU A 199 11.38 -7.12 -0.31
CA LEU A 199 12.10 -8.38 -0.18
C LEU A 199 12.97 -8.59 -1.43
N ALA A 200 14.22 -9.03 -1.23
CA ALA A 200 15.11 -9.34 -2.34
C ALA A 200 14.53 -10.45 -3.24
N VAL A 201 13.88 -11.44 -2.62
CA VAL A 201 13.11 -12.49 -3.29
C VAL A 201 11.70 -12.48 -2.71
N PRO A 202 10.66 -12.22 -3.52
CA PRO A 202 9.28 -12.34 -3.07
C PRO A 202 8.97 -13.76 -2.58
N ILE A 203 8.27 -13.87 -1.45
CA ILE A 203 7.90 -15.16 -0.87
C ILE A 203 6.57 -15.57 -1.50
N SER A 204 6.57 -16.67 -2.25
CA SER A 204 5.36 -17.19 -2.89
C SER A 204 4.61 -18.08 -1.90
N LEU A 205 3.29 -17.90 -1.82
CA LEU A 205 2.41 -18.72 -0.99
C LEU A 205 1.73 -19.77 -1.87
N ASP A 206 1.69 -21.00 -1.35
CA ASP A 206 1.08 -22.11 -2.06
C ASP A 206 -0.44 -22.12 -1.89
N ILE A 207 -1.13 -22.23 -3.02
CA ILE A 207 -2.60 -22.26 -3.08
C ILE A 207 -3.05 -23.65 -3.50
N TYR A 208 -4.09 -24.15 -2.83
CA TYR A 208 -4.62 -25.50 -3.01
C TYR A 208 -6.14 -25.48 -3.21
N ALA A 209 -6.64 -26.50 -3.90
CA ALA A 209 -8.08 -26.67 -4.16
C ALA A 209 -8.83 -27.42 -3.05
N SER A 210 -8.13 -27.96 -2.04
CA SER A 210 -8.76 -28.63 -0.90
C SER A 210 -7.91 -28.49 0.37
N LEU A 211 -8.58 -28.46 1.52
CA LEU A 211 -7.94 -28.36 2.83
C LEU A 211 -6.96 -29.51 3.09
N SER A 212 -7.34 -30.74 2.73
CA SER A 212 -6.47 -31.92 2.87
C SER A 212 -5.15 -31.74 2.12
N ARG A 213 -5.18 -31.23 0.88
CA ARG A 213 -3.96 -30.98 0.11
C ARG A 213 -3.13 -29.85 0.67
N ALA A 214 -3.76 -28.79 1.16
CA ALA A 214 -3.05 -27.69 1.83
C ALA A 214 -2.33 -28.17 3.09
N THR A 215 -2.97 -29.07 3.84
CA THR A 215 -2.41 -29.62 5.09
C THR A 215 -1.23 -30.55 4.84
N THR A 216 -1.27 -31.37 3.79
CA THR A 216 -0.22 -32.37 3.49
C THR A 216 0.82 -31.89 2.48
N GLY A 217 0.76 -30.64 2.01
CA GLY A 217 1.65 -30.15 0.95
C GLY A 217 1.47 -30.87 -0.40
N GLY A 218 0.24 -31.25 -0.73
CA GLY A 218 -0.10 -32.03 -1.94
C GLY A 218 0.00 -31.25 -3.26
N LYS A 219 -0.79 -31.65 -4.26
CA LYS A 219 -0.80 -30.97 -5.57
C LYS A 219 -1.40 -29.56 -5.45
N LYS A 220 -0.58 -28.55 -5.78
CA LYS A 220 -0.95 -27.13 -5.86
C LYS A 220 -2.02 -26.89 -6.93
N MET A 221 -2.83 -25.86 -6.71
CA MET A 221 -3.83 -25.38 -7.66
C MET A 221 -3.14 -24.54 -8.74
N SER A 222 -3.39 -24.85 -10.01
CA SER A 222 -2.89 -24.05 -11.14
C SER A 222 -4.01 -23.29 -11.82
N VAL A 223 -5.05 -24.01 -12.27
CA VAL A 223 -6.20 -23.47 -12.97
C VAL A 223 -7.48 -24.10 -12.43
N ALA A 224 -8.53 -23.30 -12.30
CA ALA A 224 -9.88 -23.77 -12.07
C ALA A 224 -10.90 -22.95 -12.84
N THR A 225 -12.13 -23.45 -12.94
CA THR A 225 -13.25 -22.71 -13.52
C THR A 225 -14.28 -22.48 -12.42
N ILE A 226 -14.68 -21.23 -12.23
CA ILE A 226 -15.81 -20.87 -11.39
C ILE A 226 -17.01 -20.67 -12.31
N SER A 227 -18.01 -21.54 -12.21
CA SER A 227 -19.27 -21.34 -12.91
C SER A 227 -20.04 -20.15 -12.33
N GLN A 228 -20.83 -19.47 -13.17
CA GLN A 228 -21.64 -18.34 -12.72
C GLN A 228 -22.51 -18.72 -11.51
N GLY A 229 -22.45 -17.92 -10.45
CA GLY A 229 -23.22 -18.10 -9.22
C GLY A 229 -22.68 -19.18 -8.26
N GLN A 230 -21.62 -19.89 -8.63
CA GLN A 230 -20.98 -20.88 -7.77
C GLN A 230 -19.87 -20.26 -6.90
N ILE A 231 -19.62 -20.90 -5.77
CA ILE A 231 -18.53 -20.58 -4.84
C ILE A 231 -17.45 -21.64 -4.97
N LEU A 232 -16.20 -21.20 -5.08
CA LEU A 232 -15.02 -22.04 -5.13
C LEU A 232 -14.10 -21.69 -3.96
N PRO A 233 -14.00 -22.53 -2.93
CA PRO A 233 -13.03 -22.33 -1.86
C PRO A 233 -11.61 -22.60 -2.36
N VAL A 234 -10.68 -21.72 -2.02
CA VAL A 234 -9.24 -21.88 -2.22
C VAL A 234 -8.51 -21.77 -0.89
N TYR A 235 -7.44 -22.53 -0.74
CA TYR A 235 -6.74 -22.69 0.53
C TYR A 235 -5.30 -22.23 0.38
N ILE A 236 -4.86 -21.29 1.22
CA ILE A 236 -3.50 -20.76 1.25
C ILE A 236 -2.77 -21.41 2.43
N ALA A 237 -1.68 -22.11 2.16
CA ALA A 237 -0.86 -22.70 3.21
C ALA A 237 -0.03 -21.63 3.95
N PRO A 238 0.25 -21.83 5.25
CA PRO A 238 1.15 -20.96 5.99
C PRO A 238 2.57 -21.03 5.42
N LEU A 239 3.39 -20.05 5.78
CA LEU A 239 4.80 -20.04 5.42
C LEU A 239 5.52 -21.23 6.08
N ASN A 240 6.33 -21.94 5.29
CA ASN A 240 7.23 -22.95 5.84
C ASN A 240 8.43 -22.26 6.50
N ASN A 241 8.92 -22.82 7.62
CA ASN A 241 10.03 -22.27 8.41
C ASN A 241 11.43 -22.59 7.83
N GLU A 242 11.57 -22.74 6.51
CA GLU A 242 12.87 -22.94 5.86
C GLU A 242 13.54 -21.63 5.46
#